data_AF-A0A956CRE5-F1
#
_entry.id   AF-A0A956CRE5-F1
#
_cell.length_a   1.000
_cell.length_b   1.000
_cell.length_c   1.000
_cell.angle_alpha   90.00
_cell.angle_beta   90.00
_cell.angle_gamma   90.00
#
_symmetry.space_group_name_H-M   'P 1'
#
loop_
_entity.id
_entity.type
_entity.pdbx_description
1 polymer ?
#
loop_
_entity_poly.entity_id
_entity_poly.type
_entity_poly.pdbx_seq_one_letter_code
_entity_poly.pdbx_strand_id
1 'polypeptide(L)'
;VLAPANVLAHNLLRRVVPLERDSLTLHRASVGFVTAVSLALAYVGEDAYALLESSYELGMVSLLAPLVFGLYGRRRSEVAALASMVVGTALWLVHVVLGLDGFLGVAVLPQGLMSLAIATTTYAVAARVAV
;
A
#
# COMPACT_ATOMS: atom_id res chain seq x y z
N VAL A 1 15.68 5.16 4.35
CA VAL A 1 15.55 5.15 5.83
C VAL A 1 14.72 6.33 6.37
N LEU A 2 14.99 7.58 5.96
CA LEU A 2 14.28 8.76 6.51
C LEU A 2 12.77 8.82 6.22
N ALA A 3 12.35 8.54 4.97
CA ALA A 3 10.93 8.58 4.59
C ALA A 3 10.04 7.61 5.40
N PRO A 4 10.34 6.30 5.50
CA PRO A 4 9.53 5.38 6.30
C PRO A 4 9.64 5.68 7.80
N ALA A 5 10.80 6.12 8.31
CA ALA A 5 10.94 6.52 9.72
C ALA A 5 10.08 7.74 10.06
N ASN A 6 9.96 8.70 9.13
CA ASN A 6 9.13 9.88 9.33
C ASN A 6 7.65 9.53 9.32
N VAL A 7 7.21 8.68 8.38
CA VAL A 7 5.82 8.18 8.34
C VAL A 7 5.48 7.39 9.60
N LEU A 8 6.38 6.51 10.06
CA LEU A 8 6.16 5.70 11.26
C LEU A 8 6.03 6.59 12.52
N ALA A 9 6.92 7.58 12.68
CA ALA A 9 6.88 8.49 13.82
C ALA A 9 5.64 9.40 13.81
N HIS A 10 5.31 10.02 12.67
CA HIS A 10 4.26 11.04 12.58
C HIS A 10 2.85 10.47 12.33
N ASN A 11 2.69 9.44 11.51
CA ASN A 11 1.38 8.88 11.17
C ASN A 11 0.98 7.72 12.10
N LEU A 12 1.93 6.89 12.52
CA LEU A 12 1.65 5.70 13.31
C LEU A 12 1.81 5.95 14.81
N LEU A 13 3.02 6.30 15.27
CA LEU A 13 3.32 6.43 16.70
C LEU A 13 2.60 7.61 17.35
N ARG A 14 2.45 8.74 16.65
CA ARG A 14 1.69 9.89 17.18
C ARG A 14 0.20 9.58 17.40
N ARG A 15 -0.36 8.58 16.72
CA ARG A 15 -1.77 8.16 16.88
C ARG A 15 -1.95 7.09 17.97
N VAL A 16 -0.91 6.30 18.25
CA VAL A 16 -0.95 5.17 19.19
C VAL A 16 -0.40 5.55 20.57
N VAL A 17 0.53 6.48 20.66
CA VAL A 17 1.16 6.89 21.92
C VAL A 17 0.63 8.26 22.33
N PRO A 18 -0.04 8.41 23.50
CA PRO A 18 -0.49 9.70 23.99
C PRO A 18 0.70 10.64 24.27
N LEU A 19 0.46 11.91 23.96
CA LEU A 19 1.40 12.97 23.57
C LEU A 19 2.51 13.41 24.57
N GLU A 20 2.84 12.63 25.60
CA GLU A 20 3.74 13.09 26.68
C GLU A 20 5.22 12.72 26.51
N ARG A 21 5.60 11.95 25.48
CA ARG A 21 7.01 11.62 25.23
C ARG A 21 7.63 12.54 24.18
N ASP A 22 8.80 13.08 24.54
CA ASP A 22 9.60 14.03 23.77
C ASP A 22 9.76 13.59 22.30
N SER A 23 9.24 14.38 21.37
CA SER A 23 9.12 14.05 19.94
C SER A 23 10.48 13.69 19.30
N LEU A 24 11.56 14.20 19.87
CA LEU A 24 12.93 13.93 19.45
C LEU A 24 13.37 12.48 19.73
N THR A 25 12.96 11.91 20.88
CA THR A 25 13.26 10.50 21.22
C THR A 25 12.48 9.52 20.34
N LEU A 26 11.24 9.86 20.00
CA LEU A 26 10.40 9.11 19.06
C LEU A 26 11.03 8.99 17.66
N HIS A 27 11.60 10.08 17.15
CA HIS A 27 12.31 10.07 15.87
C HIS A 27 13.61 9.25 15.93
N ARG A 28 14.42 9.40 16.98
CA ARG A 28 15.66 8.62 17.13
C ARG A 28 15.37 7.12 17.24
N ALA A 29 14.33 6.73 17.99
CA ALA A 29 13.90 5.34 18.10
C ALA A 29 13.38 4.80 16.75
N SER A 30 12.57 5.58 16.02
CA SER A 30 12.05 5.17 14.71
C SER A 30 13.17 5.01 13.68
N VAL A 31 14.15 5.92 13.63
CA VAL A 31 15.30 5.81 12.73
C VAL A 31 16.16 4.61 13.09
N GLY A 32 16.44 4.40 14.38
CA GLY A 32 17.20 3.24 14.86
C GLY A 32 16.53 1.92 14.47
N PHE A 33 15.21 1.82 14.68
CA PHE A 33 14.42 0.66 14.30
C PHE A 33 14.46 0.39 12.79
N VAL A 34 14.18 1.40 11.95
CA VAL A 34 14.20 1.24 10.49
C VAL A 34 15.61 0.87 10.00
N THR A 35 16.66 1.39 10.63
CA THR A 35 18.05 1.06 10.31
C THR A 35 18.36 -0.40 10.64
N ALA A 36 17.96 -0.89 11.82
CA ALA A 36 18.14 -2.28 12.22
C ALA A 36 17.41 -3.26 11.28
N VAL A 37 16.16 -2.95 10.92
CA VAL A 37 15.37 -3.75 9.97
C VAL A 37 16.02 -3.74 8.58
N SER A 38 16.46 -2.58 8.09
CA SER A 38 17.13 -2.46 6.79
C SER A 38 18.44 -3.26 6.75
N LEU A 39 19.19 -3.27 7.85
CA LEU A 39 20.41 -4.07 7.98
C LEU A 39 20.10 -5.56 7.97
N ALA A 40 19.06 -5.99 8.70
CA ALA A 40 18.63 -7.40 8.69
C ALA A 40 18.20 -7.85 7.28
N LEU A 41 17.39 -7.04 6.57
CA LEU A 41 17.00 -7.31 5.18
C LEU A 41 18.20 -7.42 4.23
N ALA A 42 19.25 -6.60 4.43
CA ALA A 42 20.46 -6.68 3.63
C ALA A 42 21.21 -8.02 3.79
N TYR A 43 21.12 -8.66 4.97
CA TYR A 43 21.72 -9.98 5.21
C TYR A 43 20.87 -11.14 4.70
N VAL A 44 19.56 -10.96 4.53
CA VAL A 44 18.64 -12.01 4.06
C VAL A 44 18.79 -12.29 2.56
N GLY A 45 19.31 -11.34 1.77
CA GLY A 45 19.83 -11.63 0.43
C GLY A 45 18.80 -12.09 -0.61
N GLU A 46 17.51 -11.87 -0.39
CA GLU A 46 16.53 -11.91 -1.49
C GLU A 46 16.83 -10.77 -2.46
N ASP A 47 16.56 -10.99 -3.76
CA ASP A 47 16.73 -9.97 -4.79
C ASP A 47 16.00 -8.69 -4.33
N ALA A 48 16.76 -7.66 -3.96
CA ALA A 48 16.21 -6.39 -3.50
C ALA A 48 15.22 -5.81 -4.51
N TYR A 49 15.38 -6.16 -5.79
CA TYR A 49 14.45 -5.88 -6.87
C TYR A 49 13.09 -6.56 -6.72
N ALA A 50 13.01 -7.84 -6.35
CA ALA A 50 11.74 -8.54 -6.16
C ALA A 50 10.96 -8.00 -4.94
N LEU A 51 11.67 -7.70 -3.85
CA LEU A 51 11.09 -7.05 -2.68
C LEU A 51 10.59 -5.62 -2.99
N LEU A 52 11.33 -4.90 -3.84
CA LEU A 52 10.97 -3.56 -4.27
C LEU A 52 9.75 -3.58 -5.20
N GLU A 53 9.72 -4.52 -6.15
CA GLU A 53 8.62 -4.72 -7.09
C GLU A 53 7.31 -5.02 -6.35
N SER A 54 7.31 -6.00 -5.45
CA SER A 54 6.14 -6.34 -4.63
C SER A 54 5.67 -5.18 -3.74
N SER A 55 6.60 -4.36 -3.23
CA SER A 55 6.27 -3.16 -2.43
C SER A 55 5.59 -2.07 -3.26
N TYR A 56 5.96 -1.90 -4.53
CA TYR A 56 5.33 -0.91 -5.41
C TYR A 56 3.93 -1.32 -5.84
N GLU A 57 3.70 -2.61 -6.10
CA GLU A 57 2.39 -3.12 -6.45
C GLU A 57 1.34 -2.82 -5.38
N LEU A 58 1.68 -3.04 -4.11
CA LEU A 58 0.81 -2.72 -2.98
C LEU A 58 0.33 -1.27 -3.00
N GLY A 59 1.23 -0.32 -3.23
CA GLY A 59 0.88 1.10 -3.31
C GLY A 59 0.02 1.42 -4.53
N MET A 60 0.31 0.79 -5.66
CA MET A 60 -0.44 1.01 -6.89
C MET A 60 -1.87 0.51 -6.80
N VAL A 61 -2.09 -0.68 -6.23
CA VAL A 61 -3.42 -1.30 -6.19
C VAL A 61 -4.30 -0.70 -5.10
N SER A 62 -3.71 -0.35 -3.95
CA SER A 62 -4.46 0.15 -2.80
C SER A 62 -4.66 1.66 -2.83
N LEU A 63 -3.66 2.46 -3.20
CA LEU A 63 -3.69 3.92 -3.04
C LEU A 63 -3.97 4.67 -4.34
N LEU A 64 -3.49 4.19 -5.49
CA LEU A 64 -3.61 4.94 -6.75
C LEU A 64 -5.06 5.14 -7.17
N ALA A 65 -5.89 4.08 -7.11
CA ALA A 65 -7.29 4.15 -7.49
C ALA A 65 -8.07 5.22 -6.67
N PRO A 66 -8.16 5.15 -5.33
CA PRO A 66 -8.87 6.16 -4.55
C PRO A 66 -8.24 7.56 -4.64
N LEU A 67 -6.92 7.67 -4.82
CA LEU A 67 -6.25 8.96 -5.00
C LEU A 67 -6.68 9.64 -6.31
N VAL A 68 -6.67 8.92 -7.43
CA VAL A 68 -7.09 9.44 -8.75
C VAL A 68 -8.56 9.87 -8.71
N PHE A 69 -9.43 9.04 -8.11
CA PHE A 69 -10.85 9.39 -7.99
C PHE A 69 -11.10 10.50 -6.96
N GLY A 70 -10.27 10.64 -5.92
CA GLY A 70 -10.33 11.76 -4.99
C GLY A 70 -9.92 13.09 -5.61
N LEU A 71 -8.94 13.07 -6.52
CA LEU A 71 -8.40 14.27 -7.18
C LEU A 71 -9.25 14.72 -8.37
N TYR A 72 -9.70 13.80 -9.22
CA TYR A 72 -10.44 14.12 -10.46
C TYR A 72 -11.94 13.79 -10.40
N GLY A 73 -12.39 13.02 -9.43
CA GLY A 73 -13.78 12.59 -9.33
C GLY A 73 -14.71 13.68 -8.78
N ARG A 74 -15.89 13.81 -9.39
CA ARG A 74 -16.91 14.81 -8.99
C ARG A 74 -17.71 14.40 -7.75
N ARG A 75 -17.63 13.13 -7.33
CA ARG A 75 -18.30 12.55 -6.16
C ARG A 75 -17.27 11.97 -5.21
N ARG A 76 -17.22 12.49 -3.98
CA ARG A 76 -16.32 12.06 -2.92
C ARG A 76 -17.10 11.17 -1.97
N SER A 77 -16.96 9.85 -2.10
CA SER A 77 -17.51 8.88 -1.15
C SER A 77 -16.36 8.19 -0.42
N GLU A 78 -16.28 8.41 0.89
CA GLU A 78 -15.26 7.81 1.75
C GLU A 78 -15.42 6.28 1.81
N VAL A 79 -16.65 5.79 1.84
CA VAL A 79 -16.96 4.35 1.87
C VAL A 79 -16.51 3.67 0.58
N ALA A 80 -16.70 4.30 -0.59
CA ALA A 80 -16.25 3.75 -1.87
C ALA A 80 -14.72 3.73 -1.97
N ALA A 81 -14.05 4.75 -1.43
CA ALA A 81 -12.59 4.79 -1.39
C ALA A 81 -12.03 3.65 -0.51
N LEU A 82 -12.54 3.50 0.72
CA LEU A 82 -12.13 2.42 1.62
C LEU A 82 -12.42 1.03 1.03
N ALA A 83 -13.59 0.84 0.43
CA ALA A 83 -13.93 -0.41 -0.25
C ALA A 83 -12.96 -0.75 -1.39
N SER A 84 -12.57 0.24 -2.20
CA SER A 84 -11.58 0.05 -3.26
C SER A 84 -10.19 -0.29 -2.72
N MET A 85 -9.74 0.36 -1.64
CA MET A 85 -8.48 0.01 -0.97
C MET A 85 -8.48 -1.45 -0.50
N VAL A 86 -9.55 -1.86 0.19
CA VAL A 86 -9.67 -3.22 0.76
C VAL A 86 -9.76 -4.27 -0.34
N VAL A 87 -10.63 -4.08 -1.34
CA VAL A 87 -10.81 -5.05 -2.42
C VAL A 87 -9.56 -5.17 -3.28
N GLY A 88 -8.91 -4.05 -3.62
CA GLY A 88 -7.66 -4.06 -4.37
C GLY A 88 -6.56 -4.83 -3.63
N THR A 89 -6.38 -4.53 -2.33
CA THR A 89 -5.35 -5.21 -1.51
C THR A 89 -5.66 -6.69 -1.33
N ALA A 90 -6.92 -7.06 -1.10
CA ALA A 90 -7.33 -8.46 -0.94
C ALA A 90 -7.09 -9.26 -2.23
N LEU A 91 -7.41 -8.69 -3.38
CA LEU A 91 -7.18 -9.34 -4.67
C LEU A 91 -5.68 -9.54 -4.95
N TRP A 92 -4.86 -8.52 -4.67
CA TRP A 92 -3.40 -8.63 -4.78
C TRP A 92 -2.86 -9.71 -3.85
N LEU A 93 -3.30 -9.76 -2.59
CA LEU A 93 -2.85 -10.76 -1.62
C LEU A 93 -3.19 -12.19 -2.06
N VAL A 94 -4.38 -12.40 -2.63
CA VAL A 94 -4.79 -13.70 -3.19
C VAL A 94 -3.86 -14.12 -4.34
N HIS A 95 -3.44 -13.20 -5.21
CA HIS A 95 -2.52 -13.52 -6.30
C HIS A 95 -1.14 -13.90 -5.78
N VAL A 96 -0.61 -13.15 -4.81
CA VAL A 96 0.69 -13.42 -4.19
C VAL A 96 0.71 -14.79 -3.49
N VAL A 97 -0.33 -15.10 -2.71
CA VAL A 97 -0.41 -16.37 -1.96
C VAL A 97 -0.59 -17.57 -2.90
N LEU A 98 -1.32 -17.41 -4.00
CA LEU A 98 -1.56 -18.50 -4.96
C LEU A 98 -0.42 -18.68 -5.97
N GLY A 99 0.60 -17.81 -5.98
CA GLY A 99 1.75 -17.92 -6.91
C GLY A 99 1.33 -17.90 -8.38
N LEU A 100 0.24 -17.19 -8.69
CA LEU A 100 -0.26 -17.11 -10.06
C LEU A 100 0.60 -16.11 -10.84
N ASP A 101 1.57 -16.61 -11.62
CA ASP A 101 2.46 -15.82 -12.50
C ASP A 101 1.71 -15.03 -13.61
N GLY A 102 0.38 -15.09 -13.62
CA GLY A 102 -0.48 -14.28 -14.46
C GLY A 102 -1.91 -14.25 -13.91
N PHE A 103 -2.66 -13.18 -14.25
CA PHE A 103 -4.09 -13.10 -13.91
C PHE A 103 -4.83 -14.28 -14.54
N LEU A 104 -5.25 -15.25 -13.72
CA LEU A 104 -5.93 -16.48 -14.17
C LEU A 104 -5.16 -17.23 -15.29
N GLY A 105 -3.82 -17.25 -15.24
CA GLY A 105 -2.99 -18.01 -16.19
C GLY A 105 -2.89 -17.43 -17.61
N VAL A 106 -3.35 -16.21 -17.86
CA VAL A 106 -3.20 -15.53 -19.16
C VAL A 106 -2.17 -14.42 -19.04
N ALA A 107 -0.95 -14.67 -19.55
CA ALA A 107 0.15 -13.71 -19.58
C ALA A 107 -0.07 -12.69 -20.71
N VAL A 108 -0.82 -11.61 -20.44
CA VAL A 108 -0.99 -10.50 -21.40
C VAL A 108 -0.32 -9.20 -20.91
N LEU A 109 -0.26 -8.96 -19.60
CA LEU A 109 0.24 -7.71 -18.99
C LEU A 109 0.88 -7.93 -17.60
N PRO A 110 1.76 -7.00 -17.13
CA PRO A 110 2.30 -7.00 -15.78
C PRO A 110 1.20 -6.98 -14.71
N GLN A 111 1.33 -7.82 -13.69
CA GLN A 111 0.34 -8.08 -12.63
C GLN A 111 -0.16 -6.82 -11.90
N GLY A 112 0.70 -5.81 -11.73
CA GLY A 112 0.31 -4.52 -11.16
C GLY A 112 -0.74 -3.78 -11.99
N LEU A 113 -0.61 -3.74 -13.32
CA LEU A 113 -1.53 -2.98 -14.19
C LEU A 113 -2.93 -3.60 -14.20
N MET A 114 -3.02 -4.92 -14.13
CA MET A 114 -4.30 -5.63 -14.15
C MET A 114 -5.07 -5.47 -12.84
N SER A 115 -4.37 -5.56 -11.70
CA SER A 115 -4.96 -5.33 -10.38
C SER A 115 -5.42 -3.89 -10.20
N LEU A 116 -4.72 -2.90 -10.78
CA LEU A 116 -5.19 -1.51 -10.87
C LEU A 116 -6.45 -1.36 -11.74
N ALA A 117 -6.51 -2.03 -12.90
CA ALA A 117 -7.70 -2.01 -13.76
C ALA A 117 -8.94 -2.60 -13.05
N ILE A 118 -8.74 -3.64 -12.23
CA ILE A 118 -9.82 -4.24 -11.44
C ILE A 118 -10.20 -3.36 -10.24
N ALA A 119 -9.23 -2.73 -9.57
CA ALA A 119 -9.50 -1.79 -8.49
C ALA A 119 -10.31 -0.56 -8.99
N THR A 120 -9.96 -0.04 -10.16
CA THR A 120 -10.65 1.11 -10.78
C THR A 120 -12.06 0.76 -11.26
N THR A 121 -12.27 -0.43 -11.82
CA THR A 121 -13.61 -0.91 -12.19
C THR A 121 -14.47 -1.20 -10.96
N THR A 122 -13.90 -1.77 -9.90
CA THR A 122 -14.60 -1.98 -8.62
C THR A 122 -15.00 -0.66 -7.98
N TYR A 123 -14.12 0.35 -7.97
CA TYR A 123 -14.46 1.69 -7.51
C TYR A 123 -15.58 2.31 -8.34
N ALA A 124 -15.54 2.18 -9.67
CA ALA A 124 -16.58 2.71 -10.56
C ALA A 124 -17.95 2.05 -10.33
N VAL A 125 -17.97 0.74 -10.01
CA VAL A 125 -19.20 0.00 -9.67
C VAL A 125 -19.69 0.38 -8.28
N ALA A 126 -18.82 0.40 -7.27
CA ALA A 126 -19.18 0.79 -5.90
C ALA A 126 -19.66 2.24 -5.80
N ALA A 127 -19.05 3.15 -6.56
CA ALA A 127 -19.46 4.55 -6.64
C ALA A 127 -20.81 4.75 -7.35
N ARG A 128 -21.28 3.78 -8.15
CA ARG A 128 -22.64 3.77 -8.73
C ARG A 128 -23.69 3.22 -7.75
N VAL A 129 -23.30 2.30 -6.87
CA VAL A 129 -24.18 1.69 -5.86
C VAL A 129 -24.37 2.59 -4.63
N ALA A 130 -23.42 3.47 -4.33
CA ALA A 130 -23.50 4.44 -3.24
C ALA A 130 -24.25 5.75 -3.60
N VAL A 131 -25.13 5.71 -4.61
CA VAL A 131 -26.04 6.80 -5.03
C VAL A 131 -27.46 6.41 -4.65
#